data_AF-A0A7S3MHM2-F1
#
_entry.id   AF-A0A7S3MHM2-F1
#
_cell.length_a   1.000
_cell.length_b   1.000
_cell.length_c   1.000
_cell.angle_alpha   90.00
_cell.angle_beta   90.00
_cell.angle_gamma   90.00
#
_symmetry.space_group_name_H-M   'P 1'
#
loop_
_entity.id
_entity.type
_entity.pdbx_description
1 polymer ?
#
loop_
_entity_poly.entity_id
_entity_poly.type
_entity_poly.pdbx_seq_one_letter_code
_entity_poly.pdbx_strand_id
1 'polypeptide(L)'
;MSAKTGVYILGFLSCLGLLSEIENFEGMRFGANLAIAVSFILLLAFDSEKYRKFFFLNYTIASLILLIVTHYLIQKAVFKEQPWTVGCKSMELEGKFKEFNVANQKECEAKLGTIIQTVLGGMYLLFIVLQAHYIAVVYTHWQ
;
A
#
# COMPACT_ATOMS: atom_id res chain seq x y z
N MET A 1 22.47 11.44 -0.57
CA MET A 1 22.17 9.98 -0.48
C MET A 1 22.32 9.41 -1.88
N SER A 2 23.16 8.40 -2.10
CA SER A 2 23.36 7.82 -3.44
C SER A 2 22.15 6.97 -3.85
N ALA A 3 21.79 6.94 -5.14
CA ALA A 3 20.77 6.04 -5.70
C ALA A 3 21.03 4.57 -5.29
N LYS A 4 22.30 4.21 -5.04
CA LYS A 4 22.71 2.91 -4.50
C LYS A 4 22.03 2.61 -3.16
N THR A 5 22.09 3.53 -2.19
CA THR A 5 21.49 3.34 -0.85
C THR A 5 19.97 3.20 -0.90
N GLY A 6 19.29 3.93 -1.79
CA GLY A 6 17.84 3.84 -1.96
C GLY A 6 17.38 2.45 -2.39
N VAL A 7 18.10 1.81 -3.30
CA VAL A 7 17.77 0.45 -3.79
C VAL A 7 17.85 -0.61 -2.69
N TYR A 8 18.84 -0.54 -1.81
CA TYR A 8 18.97 -1.48 -0.69
C TYR A 8 17.83 -1.33 0.32
N ILE A 9 17.44 -0.09 0.63
CA ILE A 9 16.32 0.17 1.54
C ILE A 9 15.03 -0.41 0.95
N LEU A 10 14.76 -0.16 -0.33
CA LEU A 10 13.59 -0.68 -1.01
C LEU A 10 13.57 -2.20 -1.06
N GLY A 11 14.68 -2.82 -1.47
CA GLY A 11 14.79 -4.27 -1.53
C GLY A 11 14.59 -4.94 -0.17
N PHE A 12 15.15 -4.37 0.90
CA PHE A 12 14.95 -4.87 2.26
C PHE A 12 13.49 -4.73 2.73
N LEU A 13 12.85 -3.59 2.49
CA LEU A 13 11.44 -3.38 2.82
C LEU A 13 10.52 -4.36 2.07
N SER A 14 10.81 -4.66 0.81
CA SER A 14 10.04 -5.65 0.03
C SER A 14 10.22 -7.07 0.55
N CYS A 15 11.41 -7.44 1.03
CA CYS A 15 11.62 -8.72 1.71
C CYS A 15 10.82 -8.83 3.02
N LEU A 16 10.76 -7.76 3.81
CA LEU A 16 9.88 -7.71 5.00
C LEU A 16 8.41 -7.82 4.62
N GLY A 17 7.99 -7.15 3.54
CA GLY A 17 6.65 -7.26 2.99
C GLY A 17 6.29 -8.71 2.64
N LEU A 18 7.22 -9.47 2.07
CA LEU A 18 7.02 -10.88 1.75
C LEU A 18 6.74 -11.75 2.99
N LEU A 19 7.39 -11.45 4.13
CA LEU A 19 7.11 -12.15 5.39
C LEU A 19 5.67 -11.89 5.86
N SER A 20 5.16 -10.66 5.70
CA SER A 20 3.77 -10.33 6.07
C SER A 20 2.72 -11.04 5.20
N GLU A 21 3.05 -11.39 3.95
CA GLU A 21 2.14 -12.12 3.05
C GLU A 21 2.06 -13.61 3.38
N ILE A 22 3.00 -14.16 4.16
CA ILE A 22 2.94 -15.57 4.60
C ILE A 22 1.78 -15.78 5.59
N GLU A 23 1.46 -14.77 6.39
CA GLU A 23 0.36 -14.85 7.37
C GLU A 23 -1.02 -14.69 6.73
N ASN A 24 -1.13 -13.85 5.69
CA ASN A 24 -2.37 -13.59 4.95
C ASN A 24 -2.13 -13.76 3.46
N PHE A 25 -2.16 -15.00 3.00
CA PHE A 25 -1.74 -15.35 1.63
C PHE A 25 -2.70 -14.81 0.56
N GLU A 26 -2.25 -13.75 -0.12
CA GLU A 26 -2.88 -13.21 -1.32
C GLU A 26 -1.94 -13.42 -2.52
N GLY A 27 -2.28 -14.37 -3.40
CA GLY A 27 -1.35 -14.87 -4.43
C GLY A 27 -0.76 -13.79 -5.35
N MET A 28 -1.52 -12.77 -5.73
CA MET A 28 -1.01 -11.65 -6.54
C MET A 28 -0.04 -10.77 -5.76
N ARG A 29 -0.30 -10.51 -4.47
CA ARG A 29 0.60 -9.72 -3.61
C ARG A 29 1.87 -10.48 -3.30
N PHE A 30 1.74 -11.76 -2.96
CA PHE A 30 2.88 -12.66 -2.74
C PHE A 30 3.77 -12.74 -3.98
N GLY A 31 3.20 -12.95 -5.18
CA GLY A 31 3.94 -13.01 -6.43
C GLY A 31 4.68 -11.72 -6.76
N ALA A 32 4.05 -10.56 -6.56
CA ALA A 32 4.67 -9.26 -6.75
C ALA A 32 5.85 -9.03 -5.78
N ASN A 33 5.67 -9.31 -4.49
CA ASN A 33 6.76 -9.22 -3.50
C ASN A 33 7.89 -10.20 -3.79
N LEU A 34 7.58 -11.42 -4.24
CA LEU A 34 8.57 -12.45 -4.58
C LEU A 34 9.41 -12.02 -5.78
N ALA A 35 8.77 -11.47 -6.81
CA ALA A 35 9.48 -10.93 -7.97
C ALA A 35 10.47 -9.84 -7.55
N ILE A 36 10.05 -8.91 -6.69
CA ILE A 36 10.93 -7.85 -6.17
C ILE A 36 12.10 -8.47 -5.40
N ALA A 37 11.84 -9.38 -4.46
CA ALA A 37 12.86 -10.02 -3.65
C ALA A 37 13.89 -10.79 -4.49
N VAL A 38 13.46 -11.54 -5.51
CA VAL A 38 14.36 -12.24 -6.44
C VAL A 38 15.22 -11.24 -7.21
N SER A 39 14.63 -10.17 -7.74
CA SER A 39 15.40 -9.14 -8.44
C SER A 39 16.39 -8.40 -7.54
N PHE A 40 16.07 -8.27 -6.24
CA PHE A 40 16.97 -7.71 -5.25
C PHE A 40 18.16 -8.63 -4.99
N ILE A 41 17.94 -9.93 -4.82
CA ILE A 41 19.02 -10.91 -4.65
C ILE A 41 19.96 -10.91 -5.86
N LEU A 42 19.42 -10.84 -7.09
CA LEU A 42 20.22 -10.72 -8.31
C LEU A 42 21.07 -9.44 -8.33
N LEU A 43 20.51 -8.33 -7.83
CA LEU A 43 21.24 -7.09 -7.67
C LEU A 43 22.36 -7.20 -6.64
N LEU A 44 22.14 -7.86 -5.50
CA LEU A 44 23.17 -8.11 -4.49
C LEU A 44 24.32 -8.97 -5.04
N ALA A 45 24.00 -10.00 -5.83
CA ALA A 45 24.97 -10.96 -6.34
C ALA A 45 25.87 -10.38 -7.44
N PHE A 46 25.32 -9.55 -8.33
CA PHE A 46 26.04 -9.09 -9.53
C PHE A 46 26.34 -7.58 -9.55
N ASP A 47 25.79 -6.81 -8.61
CA ASP A 47 25.90 -5.35 -8.41
C ASP A 47 26.40 -4.53 -9.63
N SER A 48 25.68 -4.63 -10.74
CA SER A 48 25.96 -3.87 -11.96
C SER A 48 24.81 -2.94 -12.32
N GLU A 49 25.07 -1.93 -13.14
CA GLU A 49 24.05 -0.97 -13.58
C GLU A 49 22.84 -1.65 -14.25
N LYS A 50 23.09 -2.73 -15.02
CA LYS A 50 22.04 -3.54 -15.65
C LYS A 50 21.10 -4.15 -14.61
N TYR A 51 21.63 -4.76 -13.55
CA TYR A 51 20.82 -5.39 -12.50
C TYR A 51 20.13 -4.36 -11.61
N ARG A 52 20.74 -3.18 -11.40
CA ARG A 52 20.08 -2.03 -10.77
C ARG A 52 18.86 -1.58 -11.57
N LYS A 53 19.01 -1.37 -12.87
CA LYS A 53 17.90 -1.01 -13.78
C LYS A 53 16.79 -2.08 -13.79
N PHE A 54 17.17 -3.36 -13.84
CA PHE A 54 16.23 -4.47 -13.78
C PHE A 54 15.44 -4.50 -12.47
N PHE A 55 16.12 -4.38 -11.32
CA PHE A 55 15.46 -4.29 -10.02
C PHE A 55 14.48 -3.12 -9.97
N PHE A 56 14.90 -1.94 -10.42
CA PHE A 56 14.05 -0.74 -10.41
C PHE A 56 12.79 -0.91 -11.26
N LEU A 57 12.91 -1.41 -12.49
CA LEU A 57 11.76 -1.63 -13.36
C LEU A 57 10.78 -2.62 -12.72
N ASN A 58 11.32 -3.71 -12.18
CA ASN A 58 10.52 -4.74 -11.52
C ASN A 58 9.84 -4.21 -10.26
N TYR A 59 10.55 -3.43 -9.45
CA TYR A 59 10.01 -2.75 -8.27
C TYR A 59 8.83 -1.85 -8.62
N THR A 60 8.95 -1.03 -9.67
CA THR A 60 7.86 -0.14 -10.11
C THR A 60 6.65 -0.94 -10.60
N ILE A 61 6.84 -1.94 -11.47
CA ILE A 61 5.74 -2.75 -12.01
C ILE A 61 5.04 -3.52 -10.88
N ALA A 62 5.81 -4.18 -10.02
CA ALA A 62 5.27 -4.92 -8.89
C ALA A 62 4.56 -4.00 -7.89
N SER A 63 5.08 -2.79 -7.63
CA SER A 63 4.41 -1.80 -6.78
C SER A 63 3.08 -1.32 -7.36
N LEU A 64 2.97 -1.19 -8.68
CA LEU A 64 1.69 -0.87 -9.35
C LEU A 64 0.69 -2.01 -9.21
N ILE A 65 1.13 -3.26 -9.37
CA ILE A 65 0.29 -4.44 -9.15
C ILE A 65 -0.20 -4.47 -7.70
N LEU A 66 0.71 -4.29 -6.73
CA LEU A 66 0.36 -4.20 -5.31
C LEU A 66 -0.65 -3.10 -5.05
N LEU A 67 -0.48 -1.91 -5.62
CA LEU A 67 -1.42 -0.80 -5.47
C LEU A 67 -2.82 -1.17 -5.99
N ILE A 68 -2.92 -1.77 -7.18
CA ILE A 68 -4.20 -2.18 -7.79
C ILE A 68 -4.87 -3.27 -6.94
N VAL A 69 -4.13 -4.28 -6.53
CA VAL A 69 -4.66 -5.41 -5.76
C VAL A 69 -5.08 -4.96 -4.36
N THR A 70 -4.27 -4.15 -3.68
CA THR A 70 -4.63 -3.56 -2.39
C THR A 70 -5.87 -2.68 -2.51
N HIS A 71 -5.98 -1.87 -3.57
CA HIS A 71 -7.20 -1.08 -3.82
C HIS A 71 -8.42 -1.99 -3.99
N TYR A 72 -8.31 -3.05 -4.80
CA TYR A 72 -9.39 -4.01 -5.00
C TYR A 72 -9.81 -4.70 -3.69
N LEU A 73 -8.85 -5.14 -2.88
CA LEU A 73 -9.12 -5.77 -1.59
C LEU A 73 -9.77 -4.80 -0.60
N ILE A 74 -9.34 -3.54 -0.57
CA ILE A 74 -9.96 -2.50 0.25
C ILE A 74 -11.41 -2.24 -0.21
N GLN A 75 -11.67 -2.14 -1.52
CA GLN A 75 -13.03 -2.01 -2.05
C GLN A 75 -13.91 -3.21 -1.65
N LYS A 76 -13.37 -4.42 -1.74
CA LYS A 76 -14.10 -5.64 -1.42
C LYS A 76 -14.33 -5.85 0.07
N ALA A 77 -13.37 -5.53 0.93
CA ALA A 77 -13.46 -5.76 2.38
C ALA A 77 -14.08 -4.56 3.10
N VAL A 78 -13.50 -3.37 2.94
CA VAL A 78 -13.91 -2.18 3.69
C VAL A 78 -15.24 -1.63 3.18
N PHE A 79 -15.40 -1.48 1.87
CA PHE A 79 -16.59 -0.82 1.33
C PHE A 79 -17.81 -1.73 1.18
N LYS A 80 -17.60 -3.03 0.95
CA LYS A 80 -18.71 -3.99 0.86
C LYS A 80 -19.23 -4.42 2.23
N GLU A 81 -18.34 -4.65 3.19
CA GLU A 81 -18.75 -5.15 4.52
C GLU A 81 -19.19 -4.01 5.45
N GLN A 82 -18.86 -2.75 5.10
CA GLN A 82 -19.21 -1.55 5.86
C GLN A 82 -18.95 -1.72 7.36
N PRO A 83 -17.70 -2.00 7.78
CA PRO A 83 -17.37 -2.29 9.18
C PRO A 83 -17.73 -1.14 10.13
N TRP A 84 -17.81 0.10 9.61
CA TRP A 84 -18.28 1.26 10.37
C TRP A 84 -19.76 1.16 10.78
N THR A 85 -20.59 0.41 10.07
CA THR A 85 -21.99 0.14 10.45
C THR A 85 -22.05 -0.64 11.76
N VAL A 86 -21.22 -1.67 11.90
CA VAL A 86 -21.09 -2.45 13.15
C VAL A 86 -20.52 -1.57 14.26
N GLY A 87 -19.50 -0.75 13.96
CA GLY A 87 -18.92 0.21 14.89
C GLY A 87 -19.95 1.22 15.41
N CYS A 88 -20.72 1.86 14.53
CA CYS A 88 -21.77 2.81 14.90
C CYS A 88 -22.88 2.17 15.74
N LYS A 89 -23.25 0.91 15.43
CA LYS A 89 -24.22 0.18 16.24
C LYS A 89 -23.70 -0.10 17.66
N SER A 90 -22.41 -0.44 17.82
CA SER A 90 -21.80 -0.58 19.16
C SER A 90 -21.81 0.75 19.92
N MET A 91 -21.46 1.84 19.25
CA MET A 91 -21.44 3.18 19.85
C MET A 91 -22.83 3.67 20.28
N GLU A 92 -23.88 3.26 19.56
CA GLU A 92 -25.28 3.52 19.96
C GLU A 92 -25.61 2.80 21.27
N LEU A 93 -25.32 1.50 21.33
CA LEU A 93 -25.58 0.65 22.50
C LEU A 93 -24.79 1.13 23.73
N GLU A 94 -23.59 1.66 23.53
CA GLU A 94 -22.74 2.20 24.58
C GLU A 94 -23.05 3.67 24.94
N GLY A 95 -23.98 4.33 24.23
CA GLY A 95 -24.35 5.73 24.48
C GLY A 95 -23.26 6.75 24.12
N LYS A 96 -22.26 6.36 23.31
CA LYS A 96 -21.07 7.16 22.97
C LYS A 96 -21.26 8.15 21.82
N PHE A 97 -22.47 8.25 21.27
CA PHE A 97 -22.78 9.19 20.17
C PHE A 97 -22.45 10.65 20.51
N LYS A 98 -22.58 11.04 21.78
CA LYS A 98 -22.22 12.38 22.24
C LYS A 98 -20.72 12.68 22.11
N GLU A 99 -19.85 11.69 22.28
CA GLU A 99 -18.40 11.85 22.15
C GLU A 99 -17.98 12.09 20.68
N PHE A 100 -18.79 11.58 19.75
CA PHE A 100 -18.54 11.72 18.31
C PHE A 100 -19.30 12.87 17.65
N ASN A 101 -20.06 13.66 18.41
CA ASN A 101 -20.95 14.71 17.91
C ASN A 101 -21.84 14.21 16.77
N VAL A 102 -22.60 13.14 17.03
CA VAL A 102 -23.59 12.56 16.10
C VAL A 102 -24.90 12.33 16.82
N ALA A 103 -26.04 12.63 16.18
CA ALA A 103 -27.36 12.55 16.80
C ALA A 103 -28.02 11.17 16.63
N ASN A 104 -27.64 10.41 15.60
CA ASN A 104 -28.21 9.10 15.31
C ASN A 104 -27.22 8.21 14.53
N GLN A 105 -27.56 6.92 14.41
CA GLN A 105 -26.74 5.93 13.74
C GLN A 105 -26.45 6.29 12.27
N LYS A 106 -27.43 6.82 11.52
CA LYS A 106 -27.23 7.19 10.11
C LYS A 106 -26.21 8.31 9.94
N GLU A 107 -26.23 9.30 10.83
CA GLU A 107 -25.27 10.39 10.85
C GLU A 107 -23.86 9.87 11.21
N CYS A 108 -23.78 8.94 12.16
CA CYS A 108 -22.53 8.24 12.47
C CYS A 108 -21.95 7.51 11.26
N GLU A 109 -22.77 6.71 10.57
CA GLU A 109 -22.35 5.92 9.40
C GLU A 109 -21.90 6.81 8.25
N ALA A 110 -22.63 7.88 7.96
CA ALA A 110 -22.26 8.84 6.92
C ALA A 110 -20.94 9.54 7.24
N LYS A 111 -20.75 9.95 8.50
CA LYS A 111 -19.54 10.65 8.95
C LYS A 111 -18.32 9.72 8.91
N LEU A 112 -18.41 8.53 9.49
CA LEU A 112 -17.32 7.55 9.47
C LEU A 112 -17.01 7.05 8.06
N GLY A 113 -18.03 6.79 7.24
CA GLY A 113 -17.85 6.41 5.83
C GLY A 113 -17.07 7.48 5.06
N THR A 114 -17.42 8.76 5.23
CA THR A 114 -16.72 9.89 4.59
C THR A 114 -15.26 10.00 5.08
N ILE A 115 -15.01 9.83 6.38
CA ILE A 115 -13.65 9.85 6.94
C ILE A 115 -12.80 8.73 6.34
N ILE A 116 -13.32 7.50 6.33
CA ILE A 116 -12.63 6.33 5.79
C ILE A 116 -12.31 6.53 4.31
N GLN A 117 -13.27 7.01 3.51
CA GLN A 117 -13.05 7.33 2.10
C GLN A 117 -11.97 8.38 1.90
N THR A 118 -12.00 9.44 2.71
CA THR A 118 -11.04 10.55 2.60
C THR A 118 -9.62 10.09 2.96
N VAL A 119 -9.47 9.32 4.05
CA VAL A 119 -8.17 8.77 4.48
C VAL A 119 -7.62 7.81 3.42
N LEU A 120 -8.44 6.87 2.94
CA LEU A 120 -8.02 5.92 1.91
C LEU A 120 -7.68 6.61 0.58
N GLY A 121 -8.46 7.60 0.17
CA GLY A 121 -8.19 8.42 -1.00
C GLY A 121 -6.89 9.21 -0.87
N GLY A 122 -6.64 9.80 0.30
CA GLY A 122 -5.39 10.52 0.61
C GLY A 122 -4.17 9.59 0.58
N MET A 123 -4.26 8.41 1.18
CA MET A 123 -3.19 7.39 1.11
C MET A 123 -2.91 6.99 -0.33
N TYR A 124 -3.95 6.74 -1.13
CA TYR A 124 -3.80 6.36 -2.54
C TYR A 124 -3.10 7.45 -3.37
N LEU A 125 -3.47 8.72 -3.16
CA LEU A 125 -2.85 9.86 -3.82
C LEU A 125 -1.37 9.98 -3.42
N LEU A 126 -1.03 9.79 -2.14
CA LEU A 126 0.35 9.76 -1.67
C LEU A 126 1.16 8.65 -2.36
N PHE A 127 0.60 7.44 -2.49
CA PHE A 127 1.26 6.35 -3.20
C PHE A 127 1.51 6.68 -4.68
N ILE A 128 0.54 7.30 -5.37
CA ILE A 128 0.74 7.75 -6.76
C ILE A 128 1.88 8.77 -6.85
N VAL A 129 1.90 9.76 -5.97
CA VAL A 129 2.96 10.78 -5.93
C VAL A 129 4.33 10.13 -5.66
N LEU A 130 4.40 9.16 -4.75
CA LEU A 130 5.63 8.41 -4.49
C LEU A 130 6.09 7.63 -5.74
N GLN A 131 5.19 6.95 -6.45
CA GLN A 131 5.54 6.24 -7.68
C GLN A 131 6.01 7.21 -8.77
N ALA A 132 5.32 8.34 -8.96
CA ALA A 132 5.70 9.37 -9.91
C ALA A 132 7.08 9.96 -9.58
N HIS A 133 7.33 10.25 -8.30
CA HIS A 133 8.64 10.70 -7.81
C HIS A 133 9.73 9.65 -8.09
N TYR A 134 9.47 8.38 -7.80
CA TYR A 134 10.41 7.30 -8.07
C TYR A 134 10.75 7.16 -9.56
N ILE A 135 9.74 7.24 -10.44
CA ILE A 135 9.94 7.22 -11.89
C ILE A 135 10.77 8.43 -12.34
N ALA A 136 10.53 9.62 -11.77
CA ALA A 136 11.29 10.83 -12.09
C ALA A 136 12.77 10.74 -11.64
N VAL A 137 13.02 10.23 -10.43
CA VAL A 137 14.38 9.97 -9.92
C VAL A 137 15.12 8.97 -10.82
N VAL A 138 14.42 7.93 -11.25
CA VAL A 138 14.94 6.94 -12.18
C VAL A 138 15.31 7.58 -13.52
N TYR A 139 14.41 8.37 -14.11
CA TYR A 139 14.67 9.06 -15.38
C TYR A 139 15.87 10.00 -15.30
N THR A 140 15.96 10.79 -14.23
CA THR A 140 17.02 11.80 -14.04
C THR A 140 18.39 11.21 -13.73
N HIS A 141 18.47 10.02 -13.13
CA HIS A 141 19.74 9.35 -12.87
C HIS A 141 20.21 8.43 -13.99
N TRP A 142 19.39 8.21 -15.03
CA TRP A 142 19.70 7.33 -16.15
C TRP A 142 19.88 8.05 -17.49
N GLN A 143 19.73 9.38 -17.52
CA GLN A 143 20.35 10.24 -18.54
C GLN A 143 21.83 10.43 -18.22
#